data_AF-A0A3L6JGL1-F1
#
_entry.id   AF-A0A3L6JGL1-F1
#
_cell.length_a   1.000
_cell.length_b   1.000
_cell.length_c   1.000
_cell.angle_alpha   90.00
_cell.angle_beta   90.00
_cell.angle_gamma   90.00
#
_symmetry.space_group_name_H-M   'P 1'
#
loop_
_entity.id
_entity.type
_entity.pdbx_description
1 polymer ?
#
loop_
_entity_poly.entity_id
_entity_poly.type
_entity_poly.pdbx_seq_one_letter_code
_entity_poly.pdbx_strand_id
1 'polypeptide(L)'
;MDGGDLRGFANLHPKTADSLDADIGSIVIFEDPQSSFWGAAEVRKSNDPSEGQIVVDTLVLEASLLMEGDTVEVTLYDEDMVALEYVEFGLKPLTEDANTEDLVSRAAEKVSSLENIIGGRLVYPGMSFNWPELDVKVEILNTRPTLSGKSFAKLAFEALRERTGYEFKTVGIATPFNAVLCIDTSGSMKTTDVPVQDIAHAREGLKDLAGDSPEVQAFLGRFEEGKNVSRAEAAAMAVLLYLAEKVGRGYGEKVGVITFEKDVSEMTFLNSQTGEAQPFVECTGREKALGLQIISTHVVDKVEEGGTLTDMGSALAKASDIIDEFGDPEKPTMLIMLTDGMTTSGPPPLKVLKERFPDKSKLVIYSIGLGERSEIDEELMLAIAQYGNGTYRHVDNMRDLLEWYGKLAGEFAVVIRGAG
;
A
#
# COMPACT_ATOMS: atom_id res chain seq x y z
N MET A 1 15.02 -14.05 7.88
CA MET A 1 14.67 -13.43 9.18
C MET A 1 13.39 -14.09 9.67
N ASP A 2 13.14 -14.31 10.98
CA ASP A 2 11.84 -14.85 11.45
C ASP A 2 11.19 -13.94 12.51
N GLY A 3 9.86 -13.97 12.66
CA GLY A 3 9.12 -13.14 13.63
C GLY A 3 8.84 -13.86 14.96
N GLY A 4 8.89 -13.14 16.09
CA GLY A 4 8.45 -13.65 17.40
C GLY A 4 8.00 -12.57 18.40
N ASP A 5 7.36 -12.95 19.51
CA ASP A 5 7.11 -12.02 20.64
C ASP A 5 8.40 -11.83 21.45
N LEU A 6 9.29 -10.99 20.94
CA LEU A 6 10.63 -10.78 21.49
C LEU A 6 10.74 -9.49 22.28
N ARG A 7 9.69 -8.65 22.33
CA ARG A 7 9.65 -7.34 23.02
C ARG A 7 10.70 -6.36 22.51
N GLY A 8 10.89 -6.33 21.19
CA GLY A 8 11.81 -5.41 20.50
C GLY A 8 13.25 -5.89 20.35
N PHE A 9 13.54 -7.14 20.71
CA PHE A 9 14.86 -7.73 20.59
C PHE A 9 15.01 -8.53 19.29
N ALA A 10 16.26 -8.67 18.85
CA ALA A 10 16.69 -9.62 17.84
C ALA A 10 17.45 -10.77 18.50
N ASN A 11 17.02 -12.01 18.26
CA ASN A 11 17.78 -13.19 18.63
C ASN A 11 18.73 -13.56 17.50
N LEU A 12 20.02 -13.67 17.85
CA LEU A 12 21.08 -14.18 16.98
C LEU A 12 21.67 -15.46 17.58
N HIS A 13 22.03 -16.40 16.70
CA HIS A 13 22.86 -17.54 17.12
C HIS A 13 24.22 -17.03 17.65
N PRO A 14 24.80 -17.58 18.72
CA PRO A 14 26.04 -17.05 19.32
C PRO A 14 27.17 -16.88 18.31
N LYS A 15 27.35 -17.84 17.40
CA LYS A 15 28.37 -17.73 16.35
C LYS A 15 28.09 -16.61 15.32
N THR A 16 26.82 -16.37 14.98
CA THR A 16 26.45 -15.26 14.09
C THR A 16 26.77 -13.94 14.77
N ALA A 17 26.41 -13.81 16.05
CA ALA A 17 26.71 -12.62 16.84
C ALA A 17 28.23 -12.39 16.95
N ASP A 18 29.01 -13.43 17.22
CA ASP A 18 30.47 -13.35 17.28
C ASP A 18 31.08 -12.97 15.91
N SER A 19 30.49 -13.40 14.79
CA SER A 19 30.94 -13.01 13.44
C SER A 19 30.66 -11.54 13.10
N LEU A 20 29.66 -10.94 13.76
CA LEU A 20 29.25 -9.54 13.63
C LEU A 20 29.91 -8.64 14.67
N ASP A 21 30.76 -9.19 15.56
CA ASP A 21 31.27 -8.51 16.76
C ASP A 21 30.14 -7.92 17.64
N ALA A 22 28.99 -8.59 17.64
CA ALA A 22 27.80 -8.19 18.37
C ALA A 22 27.74 -8.90 19.73
N ASP A 23 27.61 -8.11 20.80
CA ASP A 23 27.40 -8.57 22.16
C ASP A 23 25.94 -8.45 22.60
N ILE A 24 25.61 -9.02 23.75
CA ILE A 24 24.29 -8.85 24.34
C ILE A 24 24.07 -7.37 24.64
N GLY A 25 22.97 -6.80 24.14
CA GLY A 25 22.67 -5.38 24.27
C GLY A 25 23.23 -4.50 23.14
N SER A 26 24.07 -5.05 22.25
CA SER A 26 24.42 -4.38 21.00
C SER A 26 23.17 -4.14 20.16
N ILE A 27 23.18 -3.10 19.33
CA ILE A 27 22.10 -2.85 18.38
C ILE A 27 22.58 -3.27 17.01
N VAL A 28 21.73 -3.99 16.29
CA VAL A 28 21.96 -4.31 14.89
C VAL A 28 20.95 -3.59 14.02
N ILE A 29 21.43 -3.04 12.91
CA ILE A 29 20.59 -2.66 11.79
C ILE A 29 20.54 -3.86 10.87
N PHE A 30 19.33 -4.26 10.51
CA PHE A 30 19.10 -5.24 9.48
C PHE A 30 18.40 -4.55 8.33
N GLU A 31 19.00 -4.63 7.16
CA GLU A 31 18.54 -3.95 5.96
C GLU A 31 18.40 -4.97 4.84
N ASP A 32 17.29 -4.90 4.11
CA ASP A 32 17.24 -5.57 2.82
C ASP A 32 18.13 -4.79 1.82
N PRO A 33 19.20 -5.43 1.29
CA PRO A 33 20.11 -4.77 0.36
C PRO A 33 19.46 -4.33 -0.95
N GLN A 34 18.22 -4.75 -1.24
CA GLN A 34 17.51 -4.43 -2.49
C GLN A 34 16.48 -3.30 -2.32
N SER A 35 15.70 -3.28 -1.24
CA SER A 35 14.66 -2.27 -0.98
C SER A 35 15.12 -1.11 -0.09
N SER A 36 16.28 -1.21 0.57
CA SER A 36 16.71 -0.29 1.64
C SER A 36 15.71 -0.20 2.81
N PHE A 37 14.72 -1.11 2.88
CA PHE A 37 13.93 -1.28 4.08
C PHE A 37 14.84 -1.80 5.18
N TRP A 38 14.69 -1.21 6.36
CA TRP A 38 15.57 -1.49 7.45
C TRP A 38 14.79 -1.48 8.75
N GLY A 39 15.23 -2.31 9.66
CA GLY A 39 14.83 -2.26 11.05
C GLY A 39 16.06 -2.23 11.94
N ALA A 40 15.83 -1.91 13.19
CA ALA A 40 16.86 -2.00 14.22
C ALA A 40 16.28 -2.71 15.44
N ALA A 41 17.10 -3.54 16.07
CA ALA A 41 16.74 -4.21 17.31
C ALA A 41 17.95 -4.46 18.20
N GLU A 42 17.70 -4.57 19.50
CA GLU A 42 18.70 -4.90 20.50
C GLU A 42 18.98 -6.42 20.48
N VAL A 43 20.24 -6.82 20.46
CA VAL A 43 20.67 -8.21 20.30
C VAL A 43 20.56 -9.01 21.59
N ARG A 44 20.01 -10.21 21.47
CA ARG A 44 20.14 -11.32 22.42
C ARG A 44 20.78 -12.51 21.73
N LYS A 45 21.62 -13.24 22.45
CA LYS A 45 22.20 -14.50 21.97
C LYS A 45 21.25 -15.64 22.36
N SER A 46 20.77 -16.42 21.39
CA SER A 46 19.96 -17.64 21.61
C SER A 46 20.41 -18.76 20.67
N ASN A 47 20.32 -20.02 21.11
CA ASN A 47 20.59 -21.17 20.25
C ASN A 47 19.37 -21.60 19.41
N ASP A 48 18.22 -20.94 19.58
CA ASP A 48 17.00 -21.23 18.83
C ASP A 48 17.14 -20.94 17.32
N PRO A 49 17.62 -19.76 16.88
CA PRO A 49 17.91 -19.51 15.47
C PRO A 49 19.10 -20.32 14.97
N SER A 50 19.07 -20.74 13.70
CA SER A 50 20.23 -21.37 13.08
C SER A 50 21.35 -20.35 12.84
N GLU A 51 22.58 -20.83 12.66
CA GLU A 51 23.72 -19.99 12.26
C GLU A 51 23.38 -19.26 10.94
N GLY A 52 23.67 -17.95 10.88
CA GLY A 52 23.28 -17.08 9.76
C GLY A 52 21.82 -16.58 9.77
N GLN A 53 20.99 -16.98 10.74
CA GLN A 53 19.63 -16.46 10.89
C GLN A 53 19.52 -15.41 11.99
N ILE A 54 18.60 -14.47 11.79
CA ILE A 54 18.14 -13.47 12.78
C ILE A 54 16.64 -13.63 12.97
N VAL A 55 16.20 -13.69 14.22
CA VAL A 55 14.77 -13.69 14.58
C VAL A 55 14.49 -12.37 15.26
N VAL A 56 13.51 -11.60 14.80
CA VAL A 56 13.19 -10.26 15.32
C VAL A 56 11.77 -10.21 15.87
N ASP A 57 11.52 -9.23 16.73
CA ASP A 57 10.18 -8.99 17.25
C ASP A 57 9.17 -8.71 16.12
N THR A 58 7.98 -9.34 16.15
CA THR A 58 6.98 -9.19 15.08
C THR A 58 6.56 -7.74 14.86
N LEU A 59 6.47 -6.90 15.90
CA LEU A 59 6.13 -5.49 15.71
C LEU A 59 7.30 -4.70 15.09
N VAL A 60 8.54 -5.08 15.37
CA VAL A 60 9.72 -4.48 14.69
C VAL A 60 9.76 -4.92 13.23
N LEU A 61 9.40 -6.17 12.94
CA LEU A 61 9.28 -6.70 11.58
C LEU A 61 8.19 -5.94 10.81
N GLU A 62 6.97 -5.86 11.35
CA GLU A 62 5.84 -5.11 10.77
C GLU A 62 6.19 -3.63 10.53
N ALA A 63 6.87 -3.01 11.49
CA ALA A 63 7.25 -1.60 11.38
C ALA A 63 8.37 -1.36 10.36
N SER A 64 9.25 -2.35 10.13
CA SER A 64 10.41 -2.21 9.24
C SER A 64 10.05 -2.50 7.78
N LEU A 65 8.81 -2.94 7.53
CA LEU A 65 8.33 -3.38 6.22
C LEU A 65 9.11 -4.59 5.68
N LEU A 66 9.87 -5.27 6.54
CA LEU A 66 10.57 -6.52 6.26
C LEU A 66 9.67 -7.71 6.62
N MET A 67 9.97 -8.88 6.07
CA MET A 67 9.16 -10.09 6.22
C MET A 67 9.97 -11.27 6.77
N GLU A 68 9.21 -12.25 7.28
CA GLU A 68 9.78 -13.55 7.63
C GLU A 68 10.22 -14.28 6.36
N GLY A 69 11.44 -14.84 6.38
CA GLY A 69 12.12 -15.38 5.22
C GLY A 69 13.15 -14.44 4.58
N ASP A 70 13.09 -13.12 4.82
CA ASP A 70 13.95 -12.17 4.11
C ASP A 70 15.45 -12.38 4.38
N THR A 71 16.23 -12.19 3.33
CA THR A 71 17.69 -12.12 3.42
C THR A 71 18.08 -10.67 3.63
N VAL A 72 18.67 -10.38 4.78
CA VAL A 72 19.06 -9.03 5.19
C VAL A 72 20.56 -8.94 5.39
N GLU A 73 21.13 -7.79 5.08
CA GLU A 73 22.45 -7.41 5.57
C GLU A 73 22.31 -6.92 7.01
N VAL A 74 23.00 -7.61 7.92
CA VAL A 74 23.01 -7.25 9.34
C VAL A 74 24.32 -6.52 9.62
N THR A 75 24.22 -5.29 10.09
CA THR A 75 25.35 -4.45 10.47
C THR A 75 25.21 -4.03 11.93
N LEU A 76 26.35 -3.89 12.61
CA LEU A 76 26.37 -3.36 13.97
C LEU A 76 26.13 -1.85 13.90
N TYR A 77 25.25 -1.34 14.77
CA TYR A 77 25.12 0.09 14.98
C TYR A 77 26.15 0.54 16.01
N ASP A 78 27.07 1.41 15.60
CA ASP A 78 28.21 1.89 16.39
C ASP A 78 28.09 3.37 16.81
N GLU A 79 26.98 4.02 16.48
CA GLU A 79 26.71 5.40 16.89
C GLU A 79 26.02 5.47 18.26
N ASP A 80 26.11 6.64 18.90
CA ASP A 80 25.39 6.90 20.14
C ASP A 80 23.87 6.91 19.89
N MET A 81 23.13 6.27 20.77
CA MET A 81 21.67 6.31 20.73
C MET A 81 21.15 7.73 20.97
N VAL A 82 20.20 8.13 20.13
CA VAL A 82 19.48 9.39 20.32
C VAL A 82 18.51 9.25 21.48
N ALA A 83 18.71 10.05 22.52
CA ALA A 83 17.74 10.19 23.60
C ALA A 83 16.65 11.18 23.18
N LEU A 84 15.42 10.68 23.00
CA LEU A 84 14.29 11.54 22.65
C LEU A 84 13.83 12.35 23.86
N GLU A 85 13.58 13.62 23.59
CA GLU A 85 12.94 14.57 24.50
C GLU A 85 11.42 14.58 24.26
N TYR A 86 10.98 14.43 23.02
CA TYR A 86 9.56 14.53 22.65
C TYR A 86 9.19 13.58 21.51
N VAL A 87 7.94 13.10 21.55
CA VAL A 87 7.32 12.26 20.53
C VAL A 87 5.87 12.67 20.32
N GLU A 88 5.47 12.85 19.05
CA GLU A 88 4.09 13.04 18.63
C GLU A 88 3.55 11.71 18.06
N PHE A 89 2.56 11.14 18.73
CA PHE A 89 1.85 9.93 18.31
C PHE A 89 0.57 10.31 17.55
N GLY A 90 0.51 9.93 16.28
CA GLY A 90 -0.68 10.02 15.46
C GLY A 90 -1.63 8.86 15.74
N LEU A 91 -2.86 9.15 16.15
CA LEU A 91 -3.92 8.17 16.37
C LEU A 91 -4.84 8.17 15.16
N LYS A 92 -4.81 7.08 14.40
CA LYS A 92 -5.66 6.84 13.23
C LYS A 92 -6.74 5.83 13.60
N PRO A 93 -8.01 6.25 13.76
CA PRO A 93 -9.09 5.31 13.99
C PRO A 93 -9.18 4.27 12.88
N LEU A 94 -9.44 3.01 13.23
CA LEU A 94 -9.59 1.93 12.26
C LEU A 94 -11.00 1.85 11.66
N THR A 95 -11.97 2.54 12.27
CA THR A 95 -13.37 2.57 11.82
C THR A 95 -13.91 4.00 11.73
N GLU A 96 -14.91 4.21 10.89
CA GLU A 96 -15.56 5.51 10.71
C GLU A 96 -16.50 5.90 11.86
N ASP A 97 -17.06 4.90 12.56
CA ASP A 97 -17.91 5.09 13.74
C ASP A 97 -17.09 5.31 15.02
N ALA A 98 -15.76 5.23 14.92
CA ALA A 98 -14.89 5.48 16.04
C ALA A 98 -15.11 6.88 16.61
N ASN A 99 -15.41 6.95 17.90
CA ASN A 99 -15.49 8.22 18.60
C ASN A 99 -14.11 8.89 18.59
N THR A 100 -13.96 9.92 17.75
CA THR A 100 -12.72 10.70 17.61
C THR A 100 -12.69 11.92 18.52
N GLU A 101 -13.84 12.36 19.05
CA GLU A 101 -13.95 13.56 19.89
C GLU A 101 -13.19 13.39 21.21
N ASP A 102 -13.20 12.18 21.77
CA ASP A 102 -12.54 11.85 23.03
C ASP A 102 -11.31 10.95 22.87
N LEU A 103 -10.89 10.67 21.63
CA LEU A 103 -9.85 9.68 21.34
C LEU A 103 -8.50 10.01 21.99
N VAL A 104 -8.10 11.28 21.96
CA VAL A 104 -6.88 11.76 22.62
C VAL A 104 -6.97 11.57 24.13
N SER A 105 -8.13 11.85 24.74
CA SER A 105 -8.36 11.68 26.18
C SER A 105 -8.31 10.20 26.56
N ARG A 106 -8.96 9.32 25.80
CA ARG A 106 -8.92 7.86 25.99
C ARG A 106 -7.50 7.30 25.82
N ALA A 107 -6.73 7.82 24.87
CA ALA A 107 -5.33 7.46 24.70
C ALA A 107 -4.47 7.89 25.88
N ALA A 108 -4.69 9.09 26.43
CA ALA A 108 -4.01 9.54 27.63
C ALA A 108 -4.31 8.66 28.85
N GLU A 109 -5.57 8.24 29.04
CA GLU A 109 -5.98 7.35 30.13
C GLU A 109 -5.38 5.94 30.01
N LYS A 110 -5.15 5.48 28.77
CA LYS A 110 -4.66 4.13 28.49
C LYS A 110 -3.18 4.05 28.15
N VAL A 111 -2.42 5.14 28.30
CA VAL A 111 -1.01 5.19 27.84
C VAL A 111 -0.14 4.05 28.37
N SER A 112 -0.44 3.50 29.56
CA SER A 112 0.26 2.34 30.11
C SER A 112 0.19 1.10 29.21
N SER A 113 -0.89 0.91 28.45
CA SER A 113 -0.97 -0.20 27.49
C SER A 113 -0.17 0.06 26.22
N LEU A 114 -0.11 1.31 25.75
CA LEU A 114 0.83 1.71 24.70
C LEU A 114 2.29 1.49 25.15
N GLU A 115 2.62 1.87 26.38
CA GLU A 115 3.93 1.66 26.99
C GLU A 115 4.29 0.17 27.05
N ASN A 116 3.33 -0.73 27.28
CA ASN A 116 3.56 -2.17 27.19
C ASN A 116 3.77 -2.66 25.75
N ILE A 117 3.09 -2.05 24.77
CA ILE A 117 3.22 -2.40 23.35
C ILE A 117 4.55 -1.92 22.77
N ILE A 118 5.08 -0.77 23.18
CA ILE A 118 6.32 -0.21 22.60
C ILE A 118 7.52 -0.22 23.55
N GLY A 119 7.30 -0.60 24.81
CA GLY A 119 8.33 -0.65 25.83
C GLY A 119 9.46 -1.59 25.44
N GLY A 120 10.67 -1.04 25.33
CA GLY A 120 11.87 -1.78 24.92
C GLY A 120 12.15 -1.80 23.42
N ARG A 121 11.20 -1.36 22.58
CA ARG A 121 11.37 -1.27 21.11
C ARG A 121 12.09 0.00 20.71
N LEU A 122 12.82 -0.08 19.60
CA LEU A 122 13.39 1.07 18.92
C LEU A 122 12.33 1.69 18.02
N VAL A 123 12.27 3.02 17.99
CA VAL A 123 11.34 3.79 17.16
C VAL A 123 12.07 4.67 16.16
N TYR A 124 11.44 4.88 15.02
CA TYR A 124 11.94 5.70 13.92
C TYR A 124 10.76 6.38 13.18
N PRO A 125 11.01 7.42 12.37
CA PRO A 125 9.97 8.15 11.67
C PRO A 125 9.12 7.25 10.77
N GLY A 126 7.79 7.46 10.75
CA GLY A 126 6.87 6.68 9.92
C GLY A 126 6.54 5.28 10.46
N MET A 127 7.20 4.83 11.54
CA MET A 127 6.84 3.60 12.24
C MET A 127 5.36 3.65 12.62
N SER A 128 4.64 2.59 12.29
CA SER A 128 3.22 2.46 12.63
C SER A 128 2.86 1.05 13.08
N PHE A 129 1.93 0.95 14.02
CA PHE A 129 1.51 -0.32 14.62
C PHE A 129 0.09 -0.21 15.16
N ASN A 130 -0.58 -1.34 15.34
CA ASN A 130 -1.94 -1.37 15.87
C ASN A 130 -1.92 -1.23 17.40
N TRP A 131 -2.87 -0.45 17.94
CA TRP A 131 -3.18 -0.38 19.36
C TRP A 131 -4.59 -0.93 19.60
N PRO A 132 -4.72 -2.25 19.84
CA PRO A 132 -6.01 -2.93 19.85
C PRO A 132 -7.00 -2.41 20.91
N GLU A 133 -6.49 -1.92 22.04
CA GLU A 133 -7.33 -1.46 23.15
C GLU A 133 -8.12 -0.17 22.86
N LEU A 134 -7.71 0.56 21.83
CA LEU A 134 -8.36 1.77 21.34
C LEU A 134 -8.95 1.60 19.93
N ASP A 135 -8.69 0.46 19.29
CA ASP A 135 -9.02 0.22 17.88
C ASP A 135 -8.47 1.30 16.95
N VAL A 136 -7.19 1.65 17.16
CA VAL A 136 -6.47 2.65 16.36
C VAL A 136 -5.16 2.11 15.85
N LYS A 137 -4.70 2.63 14.72
CA LYS A 137 -3.31 2.56 14.29
C LYS A 137 -2.56 3.77 14.85
N VAL A 138 -1.43 3.52 15.49
CA VAL A 138 -0.53 4.54 16.02
C VAL A 138 0.60 4.75 15.03
N GLU A 139 0.97 6.00 14.78
CA GLU A 139 2.09 6.39 13.93
C GLU A 139 3.00 7.39 14.65
N ILE A 140 4.33 7.27 14.47
CA ILE A 140 5.28 8.27 14.94
C ILE A 140 5.34 9.42 13.94
N LEU A 141 4.66 10.53 14.26
CA LEU A 141 4.56 11.70 13.37
C LEU A 141 5.77 12.61 13.46
N ASN A 142 6.25 12.85 14.67
CA ASN A 142 7.33 13.79 14.92
C ASN A 142 8.13 13.40 16.17
N THR A 143 9.42 13.74 16.17
CA THR A 143 10.36 13.47 17.26
C THR A 143 11.25 14.69 17.52
N ARG A 144 11.67 14.88 18.77
CA ARG A 144 12.73 15.85 19.11
C ARG A 144 13.81 15.16 19.95
N PRO A 145 15.09 15.23 19.53
CA PRO A 145 15.55 15.71 18.22
C PRO A 145 14.94 14.89 17.07
N THR A 146 14.85 15.50 15.88
CA THR A 146 14.27 14.83 14.71
C THR A 146 15.14 13.66 14.29
N LEU A 147 14.54 12.47 14.26
CA LEU A 147 15.16 11.29 13.67
C LEU A 147 15.10 11.40 12.14
N SER A 148 16.20 11.10 11.45
CA SER A 148 16.28 11.15 9.98
C SER A 148 17.18 10.04 9.46
N GLY A 149 16.96 9.56 8.25
CA GLY A 149 17.73 8.44 7.70
C GLY A 149 17.58 7.18 8.54
N LYS A 150 18.68 6.51 8.86
CA LYS A 150 18.73 5.27 9.67
C LYS A 150 18.86 5.54 11.17
N SER A 151 18.37 6.68 11.65
CA SER A 151 18.37 7.01 13.07
C SER A 151 17.13 6.50 13.76
N PHE A 152 17.32 5.97 14.96
CA PHE A 152 16.26 5.46 15.83
C PHE A 152 16.52 5.85 17.28
N ALA A 153 15.52 5.64 18.13
CA ALA A 153 15.63 5.90 19.55
C ALA A 153 14.86 4.86 20.38
N LYS A 154 15.22 4.74 21.66
CA LYS A 154 14.45 3.96 22.64
C LYS A 154 13.50 4.89 23.37
N LEU A 155 12.23 4.52 23.44
CA LEU A 155 11.25 5.29 24.21
C LEU A 155 11.40 4.98 25.69
N ALA A 156 11.85 5.99 26.44
CA ALA A 156 11.84 5.98 27.90
C ALA A 156 10.66 6.83 28.38
N PHE A 157 9.48 6.24 28.57
CA PHE A 157 8.27 6.96 28.98
C PHE A 157 8.45 7.72 30.30
N GLU A 158 9.20 7.17 31.26
CA GLU A 158 9.55 7.87 32.50
C GLU A 158 10.30 9.18 32.21
N ALA A 159 11.34 9.13 31.37
CA ALA A 159 12.13 10.32 31.01
C ALA A 159 11.33 11.32 30.15
N LEU A 160 10.47 10.83 29.25
CA LEU A 160 9.57 11.66 28.44
C LEU A 160 8.60 12.43 29.33
N ARG A 161 8.05 11.80 30.39
CA ARG A 161 7.15 12.48 31.35
C ARG A 161 7.87 13.60 32.13
N GLU A 162 9.18 13.50 32.36
CA GLU A 162 9.94 14.47 33.15
C GLU A 162 10.48 15.66 32.36
N ARG A 163 10.85 15.47 31.08
CA ARG A 163 11.63 16.47 30.31
C ARG A 163 10.81 17.39 29.39
N THR A 164 9.83 16.85 28.66
CA THR A 164 9.11 17.61 27.60
C THR A 164 7.78 17.00 27.16
N GLY A 165 7.48 15.75 27.53
CA GLY A 165 6.21 15.08 27.26
C GLY A 165 6.15 14.32 25.93
N TYR A 166 5.13 13.48 25.81
CA TYR A 166 4.64 12.96 24.54
C TYR A 166 3.27 13.57 24.26
N GLU A 167 2.87 13.63 23.00
CA GLU A 167 1.58 14.16 22.58
C GLU A 167 0.83 13.13 21.75
N PHE A 168 -0.49 13.09 21.92
CA PHE A 168 -1.38 12.35 21.04
C PHE A 168 -2.12 13.32 20.15
N LYS A 169 -2.19 13.00 18.85
CA LYS A 169 -2.93 13.77 17.87
C LYS A 169 -3.82 12.84 17.08
N THR A 170 -5.10 13.16 16.99
CA THR A 170 -5.97 12.48 16.03
C THR A 170 -5.50 12.84 14.63
N VAL A 171 -5.07 11.83 13.88
CA VAL A 171 -4.84 11.94 12.45
C VAL A 171 -6.15 11.51 11.80
N GLY A 172 -6.57 12.22 10.74
CA GLY A 172 -7.88 12.01 10.11
C GLY A 172 -8.23 10.54 9.93
N ILE A 173 -9.52 10.23 10.03
CA ILE A 173 -10.05 8.88 9.79
C ILE A 173 -9.49 8.42 8.44
N ALA A 174 -8.79 7.30 8.40
CA ALA A 174 -8.55 6.62 7.14
C ALA A 174 -9.90 6.01 6.75
N THR A 175 -10.80 6.81 6.19
CA THR A 175 -12.14 6.42 5.74
C THR A 175 -11.95 5.22 4.80
N PRO A 176 -12.26 3.99 5.21
CA PRO A 176 -12.05 2.83 4.36
C PRO A 176 -12.94 2.97 3.13
N PHE A 177 -12.38 2.77 1.95
CA PHE A 177 -13.12 2.97 0.71
C PHE A 177 -12.94 1.76 -0.20
N ASN A 178 -14.00 1.41 -0.90
CA ASN A 178 -13.92 0.39 -1.93
C ASN A 178 -13.33 0.99 -3.21
N ALA A 179 -12.84 0.15 -4.11
CA ALA A 179 -12.30 0.64 -5.37
C ALA A 179 -12.63 -0.26 -6.56
N VAL A 180 -12.80 0.36 -7.73
CA VAL A 180 -12.83 -0.35 -9.01
C VAL A 180 -11.74 0.21 -9.92
N LEU A 181 -10.83 -0.66 -10.34
CA LEU A 181 -9.73 -0.33 -11.26
C LEU A 181 -10.16 -0.73 -12.68
N CYS A 182 -10.31 0.24 -13.57
CA CYS A 182 -10.64 0.02 -14.98
C CYS A 182 -9.37 0.26 -15.81
N ILE A 183 -8.88 -0.80 -16.45
CA ILE A 183 -7.59 -0.81 -17.16
C ILE A 183 -7.86 -1.03 -18.64
N ASP A 184 -7.42 -0.08 -19.46
CA ASP A 184 -7.40 -0.25 -20.91
C ASP A 184 -6.36 -1.30 -21.31
N THR A 185 -6.75 -2.26 -22.12
CA THR A 185 -5.88 -3.29 -22.71
C THR A 185 -5.93 -3.26 -24.25
N SER A 186 -6.35 -2.14 -24.83
CA SER A 186 -6.38 -1.92 -26.27
C SER A 186 -4.98 -1.89 -26.88
N GLY A 187 -4.91 -1.94 -28.21
CA GLY A 187 -3.67 -2.13 -28.94
C GLY A 187 -2.69 -0.97 -28.79
N SER A 188 -3.17 0.25 -28.55
CA SER A 188 -2.30 1.39 -28.24
C SER A 188 -1.53 1.17 -26.95
N MET A 189 -2.14 0.50 -25.97
CA MET A 189 -1.50 0.17 -24.68
C MET A 189 -0.29 -0.78 -24.84
N LYS A 190 -0.13 -1.43 -26.00
CA LYS A 190 1.04 -2.27 -26.30
C LYS A 190 2.28 -1.47 -26.71
N THR A 191 2.16 -0.15 -26.91
CA THR A 191 3.29 0.71 -27.26
C THR A 191 4.32 0.73 -26.14
N THR A 192 5.58 0.41 -26.47
CA THR A 192 6.71 0.31 -25.52
C THR A 192 7.45 1.64 -25.38
N ASP A 193 6.79 2.62 -24.77
CA ASP A 193 7.29 3.99 -24.66
C ASP A 193 7.28 4.56 -23.24
N VAL A 194 6.86 3.79 -22.22
CA VAL A 194 6.87 4.24 -20.82
C VAL A 194 8.26 4.00 -20.22
N PRO A 195 9.01 5.06 -19.85
CA PRO A 195 10.33 4.91 -19.26
C PRO A 195 10.26 4.30 -17.86
N VAL A 196 11.10 3.31 -17.61
CA VAL A 196 11.34 2.71 -16.31
C VAL A 196 12.43 3.51 -15.60
N GLN A 197 12.03 4.27 -14.59
CA GLN A 197 12.92 5.11 -13.80
C GLN A 197 12.55 5.03 -12.33
N ASP A 198 13.53 4.90 -11.43
CA ASP A 198 13.37 4.96 -9.97
C ASP A 198 12.30 4.00 -9.39
N ILE A 199 12.03 2.84 -10.01
CA ILE A 199 10.98 1.92 -9.55
C ILE A 199 11.48 0.67 -8.84
N ALA A 200 12.78 0.59 -8.55
CA ALA A 200 13.40 -0.58 -7.91
C ALA A 200 12.66 -0.98 -6.62
N HIS A 201 12.37 -0.03 -5.73
CA HIS A 201 11.65 -0.26 -4.47
C HIS A 201 10.27 -0.89 -4.68
N ALA A 202 9.47 -0.32 -5.59
CA ALA A 202 8.12 -0.84 -5.88
C ALA A 202 8.16 -2.22 -6.55
N ARG A 203 9.17 -2.48 -7.39
CA ARG A 203 9.38 -3.78 -8.03
C ARG A 203 9.74 -4.87 -7.03
N GLU A 204 10.68 -4.60 -6.13
CA GLU A 204 11.10 -5.59 -5.13
C GLU A 204 9.99 -5.87 -4.11
N GLY A 205 9.30 -4.83 -3.61
CA GLY A 205 8.14 -5.03 -2.72
C GLY A 205 7.02 -5.88 -3.36
N LEU A 206 6.86 -5.81 -4.68
CA LEU A 206 5.93 -6.70 -5.39
C LEU A 206 6.47 -8.13 -5.58
N LYS A 207 7.78 -8.32 -5.78
CA LYS A 207 8.38 -9.67 -5.85
C LYS A 207 8.22 -10.41 -4.52
N ASP A 208 8.49 -9.69 -3.44
CA ASP A 208 8.38 -10.16 -2.06
C ASP A 208 6.95 -10.64 -1.76
N LEU A 209 5.94 -9.87 -2.19
CA LEU A 209 4.54 -10.23 -2.02
C LEU A 209 4.04 -11.33 -2.97
N ALA A 210 4.62 -11.43 -4.17
CA ALA A 210 4.29 -12.43 -5.16
C ALA A 210 4.89 -13.83 -4.86
N GLY A 211 5.84 -13.90 -3.93
CA GLY A 211 6.54 -15.12 -3.56
C GLY A 211 7.20 -15.80 -4.77
N ASP A 212 7.12 -17.13 -4.82
CA ASP A 212 7.77 -17.96 -5.84
C ASP A 212 7.01 -18.03 -7.17
N SER A 213 5.99 -17.20 -7.42
CA SER A 213 5.20 -17.27 -8.66
C SER A 213 6.07 -16.97 -9.90
N PRO A 214 6.40 -17.96 -10.75
CA PRO A 214 7.36 -17.76 -11.83
C PRO A 214 6.86 -16.75 -12.88
N GLU A 215 5.55 -16.71 -13.10
CA GLU A 215 4.88 -15.78 -14.03
C GLU A 215 5.05 -14.34 -13.57
N VAL A 216 4.85 -14.07 -12.27
CA VAL A 216 4.95 -12.72 -11.70
C VAL A 216 6.40 -12.29 -11.63
N GLN A 217 7.31 -13.19 -11.25
CA GLN A 217 8.76 -12.92 -11.28
C GLN A 217 9.24 -12.59 -12.69
N ALA A 218 8.77 -13.34 -13.69
CA ALA A 218 9.10 -13.07 -15.10
C ALA A 218 8.51 -11.74 -15.58
N PHE A 219 7.30 -11.38 -15.15
CA PHE A 219 6.68 -10.09 -15.45
C PHE A 219 7.46 -8.93 -14.80
N LEU A 220 7.73 -9.00 -13.49
CA LEU A 220 8.49 -7.98 -12.76
C LEU A 220 9.92 -7.84 -13.31
N GLY A 221 10.52 -8.93 -13.80
CA GLY A 221 11.82 -8.92 -14.47
C GLY A 221 11.88 -8.08 -15.74
N ARG A 222 10.74 -7.74 -16.37
CA ARG A 222 10.69 -6.88 -17.58
C ARG A 222 10.98 -5.41 -17.27
N PHE A 223 10.81 -5.01 -16.01
CA PHE A 223 10.94 -3.64 -15.53
C PHE A 223 12.38 -3.33 -15.11
N GLU A 224 13.29 -3.30 -16.08
CA GLU A 224 14.69 -2.92 -15.85
C GLU A 224 14.89 -1.40 -15.97
N GLU A 225 15.62 -0.83 -15.02
CA GLU A 225 15.96 0.60 -14.98
C GLU A 225 16.59 1.07 -16.31
N GLY A 226 16.10 2.20 -16.82
CA GLY A 226 16.56 2.80 -18.07
C GLY A 226 16.04 2.14 -19.35
N LYS A 227 15.17 1.12 -19.26
CA LYS A 227 14.41 0.59 -20.40
C LYS A 227 13.03 1.24 -20.49
N ASN A 228 12.36 1.01 -21.62
CA ASN A 228 10.94 1.30 -21.75
C ASN A 228 10.14 -0.01 -21.64
N VAL A 229 8.95 0.09 -21.06
CA VAL A 229 7.95 -0.98 -21.01
C VAL A 229 6.70 -0.55 -21.77
N SER A 230 5.83 -1.50 -22.07
CA SER A 230 4.52 -1.16 -22.64
C SER A 230 3.65 -0.41 -21.63
N ARG A 231 2.74 0.43 -22.13
CA ARG A 231 1.76 1.14 -21.31
C ARG A 231 0.87 0.17 -20.54
N ALA A 232 0.54 -0.97 -21.13
CA ALA A 232 -0.22 -2.04 -20.51
C ALA A 232 0.57 -2.73 -19.38
N GLU A 233 1.87 -2.99 -19.57
CA GLU A 233 2.73 -3.50 -18.49
C GLU A 233 2.84 -2.48 -17.34
N ALA A 234 3.03 -1.20 -17.66
CA ALA A 234 3.05 -0.13 -16.67
C ALA A 234 1.75 -0.08 -15.84
N ALA A 235 0.60 -0.16 -16.52
CA ALA A 235 -0.72 -0.23 -15.91
C ALA A 235 -0.87 -1.43 -14.96
N ALA A 236 -0.46 -2.61 -15.42
CA ALA A 236 -0.49 -3.83 -14.63
C ALA A 236 0.34 -3.72 -13.35
N MET A 237 1.55 -3.19 -13.44
CA MET A 237 2.41 -3.00 -12.27
C MET A 237 1.81 -2.00 -11.26
N ALA A 238 1.18 -0.92 -11.74
CA ALA A 238 0.52 0.05 -10.87
C ALA A 238 -0.68 -0.55 -10.13
N VAL A 239 -1.45 -1.42 -10.80
CA VAL A 239 -2.58 -2.15 -10.21
C VAL A 239 -2.09 -3.14 -9.16
N LEU A 240 -1.01 -3.87 -9.44
CA LEU A 240 -0.38 -4.75 -8.46
C LEU A 240 0.06 -4.00 -7.22
N LEU A 241 0.73 -2.86 -7.38
CA LEU A 241 1.19 -2.03 -6.27
C LEU A 241 0.01 -1.53 -5.44
N TYR A 242 -1.05 -1.02 -6.08
CA TYR A 242 -2.25 -0.56 -5.40
C TYR A 242 -2.91 -1.65 -4.56
N LEU A 243 -3.03 -2.84 -5.13
CA LEU A 243 -3.63 -3.99 -4.45
C LEU A 243 -2.74 -4.47 -3.29
N ALA A 244 -1.42 -4.52 -3.49
CA ALA A 244 -0.45 -4.80 -2.45
C ALA A 244 -0.60 -3.85 -1.24
N GLU A 245 -0.69 -2.55 -1.50
CA GLU A 245 -0.90 -1.53 -0.45
C GLU A 245 -2.25 -1.66 0.25
N LYS A 246 -3.32 -1.93 -0.51
CA LYS A 246 -4.68 -2.14 0.01
C LYS A 246 -4.77 -3.36 0.93
N VAL A 247 -4.26 -4.49 0.43
CA VAL A 247 -4.16 -5.76 1.16
C VAL A 247 -3.23 -5.61 2.37
N GLY A 248 -2.14 -4.85 2.21
CA GLY A 248 -1.18 -4.48 3.24
C GLY A 248 -1.84 -3.82 4.45
N ARG A 249 -2.67 -2.80 4.20
CA ARG A 249 -3.40 -2.04 5.23
C ARG A 249 -4.50 -2.85 5.93
N GLY A 250 -5.14 -3.79 5.24
CA GLY A 250 -6.01 -4.77 5.88
C GLY A 250 -7.36 -4.23 6.38
N TYR A 251 -7.82 -3.07 5.89
CA TYR A 251 -9.07 -2.42 6.34
C TYR A 251 -10.37 -3.10 5.83
N GLY A 252 -10.28 -4.26 5.18
CA GLY A 252 -11.46 -4.94 4.61
C GLY A 252 -12.09 -4.18 3.46
N GLU A 253 -11.29 -3.39 2.73
CA GLU A 253 -11.74 -2.70 1.52
C GLU A 253 -11.94 -3.70 0.39
N LYS A 254 -13.00 -3.52 -0.40
CA LYS A 254 -13.29 -4.36 -1.55
C LYS A 254 -12.72 -3.70 -2.80
N VAL A 255 -11.94 -4.45 -3.57
CA VAL A 255 -11.34 -3.96 -4.81
C VAL A 255 -11.73 -4.85 -5.98
N GLY A 256 -12.40 -4.26 -6.97
CA GLY A 256 -12.68 -4.88 -8.27
C GLY A 256 -11.66 -4.45 -9.32
N VAL A 257 -11.34 -5.34 -10.25
CA VAL A 257 -10.46 -5.05 -11.40
C VAL A 257 -11.18 -5.41 -12.68
N ILE A 258 -11.21 -4.47 -13.61
CA ILE A 258 -11.81 -4.60 -14.94
C ILE A 258 -10.72 -4.31 -15.96
N THR A 259 -10.60 -5.17 -16.96
CA THR A 259 -9.86 -4.88 -18.20
C THR A 259 -10.86 -4.62 -19.31
N PHE A 260 -10.55 -3.69 -20.21
CA PHE A 260 -11.43 -3.37 -21.33
C PHE A 260 -10.66 -3.06 -22.60
N GLU A 261 -11.25 -3.52 -23.70
CA GLU A 261 -10.83 -3.23 -25.06
C GLU A 261 -12.08 -3.08 -25.93
N LYS A 262 -12.37 -4.04 -26.82
CA LYS A 262 -13.69 -4.19 -27.43
C LYS A 262 -14.71 -4.77 -26.45
N ASP A 263 -14.30 -5.80 -25.72
CA ASP A 263 -15.11 -6.48 -24.72
C ASP A 263 -14.56 -6.11 -23.32
N VAL A 264 -15.43 -6.19 -22.31
CA VAL A 264 -15.10 -5.87 -20.92
C VAL A 264 -14.96 -7.17 -20.15
N SER A 265 -13.81 -7.38 -19.52
CA SER A 265 -13.53 -8.55 -18.69
C SER A 265 -13.36 -8.11 -17.24
N GLU A 266 -14.23 -8.59 -16.37
CA GLU A 266 -14.04 -8.47 -14.92
C GLU A 266 -13.09 -9.57 -14.43
N MET A 267 -12.27 -9.24 -13.46
CA MET A 267 -11.51 -10.23 -12.73
C MET A 267 -12.39 -10.88 -11.67
N THR A 268 -12.38 -12.21 -11.60
CA THR A 268 -13.11 -12.97 -10.58
C THR A 268 -12.16 -13.61 -9.57
N PHE A 269 -12.63 -13.67 -8.33
CA PHE A 269 -11.89 -14.12 -7.17
C PHE A 269 -12.70 -15.21 -6.48
N LEU A 270 -12.02 -16.23 -5.96
CA LEU A 270 -12.69 -17.23 -5.14
C LEU A 270 -12.86 -16.68 -3.72
N ASN A 271 -14.09 -16.62 -3.22
CA ASN A 271 -14.34 -16.31 -1.82
C ASN A 271 -13.86 -17.49 -0.96
N SER A 272 -12.90 -17.26 -0.07
CA SER A 272 -12.31 -18.33 0.74
C SER A 272 -13.25 -18.92 1.80
N GLN A 273 -14.32 -18.20 2.16
CA GLN A 273 -15.31 -18.66 3.14
C GLN A 273 -16.45 -19.45 2.48
N THR A 274 -16.92 -19.02 1.31
CA THR A 274 -18.07 -19.64 0.62
C THR A 274 -17.68 -20.56 -0.52
N GLY A 275 -16.48 -20.40 -1.08
CA GLY A 275 -16.01 -21.09 -2.28
C GLY A 275 -16.62 -20.58 -3.59
N GLU A 276 -17.43 -19.52 -3.55
CA GLU A 276 -18.08 -18.94 -4.72
C GLU A 276 -17.18 -17.90 -5.41
N ALA A 277 -17.34 -17.74 -6.73
CA ALA A 277 -16.65 -16.69 -7.47
C ALA A 277 -17.35 -15.33 -7.21
N GLN A 278 -16.56 -14.29 -6.98
CA GLN A 278 -17.00 -12.91 -6.78
C GLN A 278 -16.13 -11.93 -7.58
N PRO A 279 -16.62 -10.75 -8.01
CA PRO A 279 -15.88 -9.85 -8.89
C PRO A 279 -14.93 -8.90 -8.16
N PHE A 280 -14.58 -9.22 -6.90
CA PHE A 280 -13.72 -8.39 -6.08
C PHE A 280 -12.90 -9.19 -5.07
N VAL A 281 -11.77 -8.61 -4.66
CA VAL A 281 -10.96 -9.09 -3.53
C VAL A 281 -11.30 -8.29 -2.28
N GLU A 282 -11.41 -8.97 -1.14
CA GLU A 282 -11.55 -8.33 0.16
C GLU A 282 -10.17 -8.18 0.83
N CYS A 283 -9.75 -6.93 1.05
CA CYS A 283 -8.42 -6.60 1.52
C CYS A 283 -8.33 -6.70 3.05
N THR A 284 -8.43 -7.91 3.60
CA THR A 284 -8.41 -8.19 5.05
C THR A 284 -7.04 -8.59 5.61
N GLY A 285 -6.02 -8.66 4.75
CA GLY A 285 -4.65 -9.03 5.13
C GLY A 285 -4.44 -10.51 5.49
N ARG A 286 -5.49 -11.34 5.54
CA ARG A 286 -5.42 -12.75 5.96
C ARG A 286 -4.92 -13.71 4.86
N GLU A 287 -5.03 -13.33 3.60
CA GLU A 287 -4.69 -14.17 2.43
C GLU A 287 -3.91 -13.36 1.38
N LYS A 288 -2.91 -12.57 1.83
CA LYS A 288 -2.18 -11.62 0.98
C LYS A 288 -1.56 -12.27 -0.26
N ALA A 289 -0.90 -13.41 -0.08
CA ALA A 289 -0.19 -14.12 -1.16
C ALA A 289 -1.14 -14.71 -2.21
N LEU A 290 -2.25 -15.35 -1.79
CA LEU A 290 -3.18 -16.00 -2.70
C LEU A 290 -3.98 -14.97 -3.53
N GLY A 291 -4.44 -13.88 -2.90
CA GLY A 291 -5.12 -12.80 -3.59
C GLY A 291 -4.23 -12.16 -4.66
N LEU A 292 -3.00 -11.80 -4.31
CA LEU A 292 -2.06 -11.16 -5.22
C LEU A 292 -1.58 -12.08 -6.34
N GLN A 293 -1.43 -13.38 -6.10
CA GLN A 293 -1.05 -14.34 -7.14
C GLN A 293 -2.13 -14.47 -8.22
N ILE A 294 -3.40 -14.59 -7.83
CA ILE A 294 -4.54 -14.67 -8.78
C ILE A 294 -4.64 -13.36 -9.58
N ILE A 295 -4.42 -12.21 -8.93
CA ILE A 295 -4.40 -10.88 -9.57
C ILE A 295 -3.29 -10.77 -10.60
N SER A 296 -2.10 -11.18 -10.22
CA SER A 296 -0.93 -11.04 -11.09
C SER A 296 -1.06 -11.87 -12.33
N THR A 297 -1.48 -13.14 -12.23
CA THR A 297 -1.72 -13.97 -13.41
C THR A 297 -2.82 -13.39 -14.30
N HIS A 298 -3.96 -12.96 -13.72
CA HIS A 298 -5.06 -12.41 -14.53
C HIS A 298 -4.70 -11.10 -15.26
N VAL A 299 -4.04 -10.18 -14.56
CA VAL A 299 -3.66 -8.89 -15.14
C VAL A 299 -2.56 -9.07 -16.19
N VAL A 300 -1.58 -9.94 -15.94
CA VAL A 300 -0.51 -10.26 -16.91
C VAL A 300 -1.08 -10.91 -18.16
N ASP A 301 -1.93 -11.93 -18.01
CA ASP A 301 -2.54 -12.65 -19.15
C ASP A 301 -3.35 -11.70 -20.04
N LYS A 302 -4.17 -10.82 -19.43
CA LYS A 302 -5.04 -9.91 -20.18
C LYS A 302 -4.29 -8.80 -20.90
N VAL A 303 -3.18 -8.34 -20.33
CA VAL A 303 -2.29 -7.37 -20.99
C VAL A 303 -1.66 -7.96 -22.27
N GLU A 304 -1.43 -9.27 -22.32
CA GLU A 304 -0.83 -9.92 -23.49
C GLU A 304 -1.84 -10.16 -24.64
N GLU A 305 -3.11 -10.45 -24.34
CA GLU A 305 -4.15 -10.80 -25.31
C GLU A 305 -4.57 -9.66 -26.27
N GLY A 306 -4.36 -8.39 -25.88
CA GLY A 306 -5.08 -7.18 -26.33
C GLY A 306 -5.47 -6.96 -27.81
N GLY A 307 -6.46 -6.09 -28.00
CA GLY A 307 -7.26 -5.87 -29.21
C GLY A 307 -7.10 -4.48 -29.85
N THR A 308 -8.09 -4.00 -30.62
CA THR A 308 -7.94 -2.78 -31.47
C THR A 308 -8.93 -1.67 -31.15
N LEU A 309 -9.83 -1.88 -30.19
CA LEU A 309 -10.90 -0.95 -29.84
C LEU A 309 -10.85 -0.63 -28.35
N THR A 310 -11.50 0.46 -27.96
CA THR A 310 -11.53 1.00 -26.60
C THR A 310 -12.97 1.36 -26.22
N ASP A 311 -13.57 0.53 -25.37
CA ASP A 311 -14.95 0.67 -24.86
C ASP A 311 -14.97 1.08 -23.38
N MET A 312 -14.71 2.37 -23.14
CA MET A 312 -14.78 2.93 -21.79
C MET A 312 -16.21 2.93 -21.23
N GLY A 313 -17.22 3.02 -22.09
CA GLY A 313 -18.61 3.11 -21.67
C GLY A 313 -19.11 1.81 -21.04
N SER A 314 -18.85 0.68 -21.69
CA SER A 314 -19.16 -0.64 -21.15
C SER A 314 -18.34 -0.94 -19.89
N ALA A 315 -17.08 -0.49 -19.83
CA ALA A 315 -16.24 -0.63 -18.63
C ALA A 315 -16.85 0.09 -17.42
N LEU A 316 -17.37 1.31 -17.61
CA LEU A 316 -18.07 2.06 -16.57
C LEU A 316 -19.40 1.40 -16.16
N ALA A 317 -20.14 0.83 -17.11
CA ALA A 317 -21.37 0.11 -16.80
C ALA A 317 -21.08 -1.11 -15.91
N LYS A 318 -20.03 -1.86 -16.26
CA LYS A 318 -19.55 -3.00 -15.49
C LYS A 318 -19.02 -2.57 -14.12
N ALA A 319 -18.31 -1.45 -14.02
CA ALA A 319 -17.87 -0.91 -12.74
C ALA A 319 -19.05 -0.62 -11.80
N SER A 320 -20.18 -0.11 -12.33
CA SER A 320 -21.41 0.04 -11.54
C SER A 320 -21.96 -1.30 -11.05
N ASP A 321 -21.96 -2.35 -11.89
CA ASP A 321 -22.41 -3.68 -11.45
C ASP A 321 -21.55 -4.20 -10.27
N ILE A 322 -20.22 -4.08 -10.36
CA ILE A 322 -19.31 -4.51 -9.30
C ILE A 322 -19.53 -3.71 -8.00
N ILE A 323 -19.78 -2.40 -8.10
CA ILE A 323 -20.04 -1.54 -6.93
C ILE A 323 -21.31 -1.97 -6.21
N ASP A 324 -22.36 -2.34 -6.95
CA ASP A 324 -23.58 -2.89 -6.37
C ASP A 324 -23.29 -4.23 -5.66
N GLU A 325 -22.43 -5.07 -6.24
CA GLU A 325 -21.99 -6.34 -5.64
C GLU A 325 -21.12 -6.19 -4.39
N PHE A 326 -20.48 -5.02 -4.17
CA PHE A 326 -19.83 -4.76 -2.89
C PHE A 326 -20.82 -4.83 -1.72
N GLY A 327 -22.11 -4.55 -1.93
CA GLY A 327 -23.15 -4.68 -0.90
C GLY A 327 -23.10 -3.62 0.21
N ASP A 328 -22.24 -2.61 0.08
CA ASP A 328 -22.02 -1.54 1.07
C ASP A 328 -22.28 -0.16 0.43
N PRO A 329 -23.54 0.22 0.13
CA PRO A 329 -23.85 1.46 -0.61
C PRO A 329 -23.46 2.73 0.15
N GLU A 330 -23.26 2.63 1.46
CA GLU A 330 -22.85 3.75 2.28
C GLU A 330 -21.33 4.01 2.24
N LYS A 331 -20.54 3.01 1.85
CA LYS A 331 -19.07 3.08 1.85
C LYS A 331 -18.58 3.86 0.63
N PRO A 332 -17.71 4.86 0.80
CA PRO A 332 -17.17 5.59 -0.33
C PRO A 332 -16.44 4.68 -1.31
N THR A 333 -16.53 5.01 -2.60
CA THR A 333 -15.93 4.22 -3.67
C THR A 333 -15.07 5.08 -4.56
N MET A 334 -13.85 4.60 -4.81
CA MET A 334 -12.94 5.13 -5.80
C MET A 334 -13.07 4.36 -7.11
N LEU A 335 -13.17 5.05 -8.25
CA LEU A 335 -13.02 4.45 -9.57
C LEU A 335 -11.76 5.02 -10.20
N ILE A 336 -10.83 4.15 -10.62
CA ILE A 336 -9.63 4.58 -11.34
C ILE A 336 -9.77 4.11 -12.79
N MET A 337 -9.81 5.04 -13.73
CA MET A 337 -9.82 4.79 -15.16
C MET A 337 -8.42 5.05 -15.72
N LEU A 338 -7.73 4.03 -16.21
CA LEU A 338 -6.42 4.14 -16.83
C LEU A 338 -6.52 3.77 -18.31
N THR A 339 -6.16 4.69 -19.19
CA THR A 339 -6.23 4.52 -20.65
C THR A 339 -5.22 5.43 -21.35
N ASP A 340 -4.81 5.05 -22.54
CA ASP A 340 -3.95 5.83 -23.42
C ASP A 340 -4.66 6.36 -24.67
N GLY A 341 -5.97 6.14 -24.78
CA GLY A 341 -6.68 6.27 -26.05
C GLY A 341 -8.04 6.97 -25.95
N MET A 342 -8.57 7.31 -27.12
CA MET A 342 -9.95 7.74 -27.31
C MET A 342 -10.91 6.54 -27.23
N THR A 343 -12.11 6.75 -26.71
CA THR A 343 -13.16 5.72 -26.82
C THR A 343 -13.51 5.54 -28.30
N THR A 344 -13.32 4.34 -28.83
CA THR A 344 -13.53 4.02 -30.26
C THR A 344 -14.71 3.08 -30.49
N SER A 345 -15.24 2.49 -29.42
CA SER A 345 -16.44 1.64 -29.43
C SER A 345 -17.30 1.82 -28.20
N GLY A 346 -18.49 1.20 -28.22
CA GLY A 346 -19.40 1.16 -27.07
C GLY A 346 -20.27 2.38 -26.86
N PRO A 347 -21.03 2.42 -25.74
CA PRO A 347 -21.86 3.56 -25.40
C PRO A 347 -20.98 4.77 -24.98
N PRO A 348 -21.45 6.02 -25.18
CA PRO A 348 -20.71 7.19 -24.74
C PRO A 348 -20.45 7.18 -23.21
N PRO A 349 -19.19 7.30 -22.73
CA PRO A 349 -18.86 7.16 -21.31
C PRO A 349 -19.65 8.11 -20.39
N LEU A 350 -19.77 9.38 -20.78
CA LEU A 350 -20.54 10.38 -20.01
C LEU A 350 -22.04 10.08 -19.95
N LYS A 351 -22.59 9.36 -20.93
CA LYS A 351 -23.98 8.91 -20.89
C LYS A 351 -24.14 7.80 -19.86
N VAL A 352 -23.25 6.81 -19.88
CA VAL A 352 -23.24 5.71 -18.90
C VAL A 352 -23.09 6.25 -17.49
N LEU A 353 -22.17 7.20 -17.26
CA LEU A 353 -22.01 7.85 -15.96
C LEU A 353 -23.33 8.44 -15.43
N LYS A 354 -24.08 9.15 -16.29
CA LYS A 354 -25.38 9.75 -15.92
C LYS A 354 -26.45 8.71 -15.62
N GLU A 355 -26.45 7.59 -16.33
CA GLU A 355 -27.47 6.55 -16.21
C GLU A 355 -27.18 5.59 -15.04
N ARG A 356 -25.91 5.29 -14.78
CA ARG A 356 -25.47 4.25 -13.84
C ARG A 356 -24.93 4.80 -12.51
N PHE A 357 -24.48 6.05 -12.49
CA PHE A 357 -23.95 6.72 -11.29
C PHE A 357 -24.72 8.02 -11.01
N PRO A 358 -26.02 7.93 -10.68
CA PRO A 358 -26.85 9.11 -10.42
C PRO A 358 -26.48 9.80 -9.11
N ASP A 359 -26.05 9.04 -8.10
CA ASP A 359 -25.50 9.58 -6.84
C ASP A 359 -23.98 9.64 -6.92
N LYS A 360 -23.44 10.85 -6.75
CA LYS A 360 -22.01 11.14 -6.84
C LYS A 360 -21.41 11.50 -5.49
N SER A 361 -22.22 11.57 -4.43
CA SER A 361 -21.80 12.10 -3.13
C SER A 361 -20.67 11.30 -2.48
N LYS A 362 -20.52 10.03 -2.89
CA LYS A 362 -19.57 9.06 -2.34
C LYS A 362 -18.66 8.43 -3.40
N LEU A 363 -18.73 8.93 -4.63
CA LEU A 363 -17.94 8.44 -5.75
C LEU A 363 -16.80 9.41 -6.03
N VAL A 364 -15.58 8.88 -6.09
CA VAL A 364 -14.39 9.60 -6.57
C VAL A 364 -13.87 8.92 -7.83
N ILE A 365 -13.91 9.60 -8.99
CA ILE A 365 -13.36 9.07 -10.24
C ILE A 365 -12.01 9.73 -10.55
N TYR A 366 -10.94 8.95 -10.58
CA TYR A 366 -9.65 9.37 -11.11
C TYR A 366 -9.48 8.85 -12.53
N SER A 367 -9.00 9.72 -13.41
CA SER A 367 -8.70 9.38 -14.80
C SER A 367 -7.21 9.59 -15.02
N ILE A 368 -6.53 8.56 -15.49
CA ILE A 368 -5.09 8.55 -15.71
C ILE A 368 -4.85 8.31 -17.19
N GLY A 369 -4.21 9.30 -17.83
CA GLY A 369 -3.76 9.21 -19.21
C GLY A 369 -2.29 8.79 -19.24
N LEU A 370 -1.97 7.74 -20.00
CA LEU A 370 -0.61 7.21 -20.14
C LEU A 370 -0.16 7.30 -21.59
N GLY A 371 1.09 7.72 -21.86
CA GLY A 371 1.60 7.86 -23.23
C GLY A 371 1.53 9.28 -23.78
N GLU A 372 1.67 9.46 -25.09
CA GLU A 372 1.71 10.79 -25.70
C GLU A 372 0.37 11.53 -25.58
N ARG A 373 0.39 12.80 -25.16
CA ARG A 373 -0.83 13.61 -24.98
C ARG A 373 -1.69 13.72 -26.23
N SER A 374 -1.11 13.66 -27.43
CA SER A 374 -1.85 13.70 -28.69
C SER A 374 -2.72 12.47 -28.94
N GLU A 375 -2.49 11.37 -28.21
CA GLU A 375 -3.22 10.12 -28.34
C GLU A 375 -4.36 10.01 -27.29
N ILE A 376 -4.32 10.88 -26.28
CA ILE A 376 -5.23 10.87 -25.14
C ILE A 376 -6.31 11.94 -25.32
N ASP A 377 -7.57 11.56 -25.11
CA ASP A 377 -8.67 12.52 -25.01
C ASP A 377 -8.70 13.16 -23.62
N GLU A 378 -7.82 14.15 -23.39
CA GLU A 378 -7.72 14.82 -22.09
C GLU A 378 -9.04 15.49 -21.68
N GLU A 379 -9.83 15.99 -22.63
CA GLU A 379 -11.12 16.63 -22.36
C GLU A 379 -12.15 15.62 -21.84
N LEU A 380 -12.27 14.46 -22.50
CA LEU A 380 -13.14 13.37 -22.05
C LEU A 380 -12.70 12.83 -20.69
N MET A 381 -11.39 12.61 -20.50
CA MET A 381 -10.84 12.09 -19.26
C MET A 381 -11.06 13.06 -18.09
N LEU A 382 -10.86 14.36 -18.32
CA LEU A 382 -11.18 15.39 -17.35
C LEU A 382 -12.68 15.42 -17.02
N ALA A 383 -13.55 15.29 -18.04
CA ALA A 383 -14.99 15.28 -17.84
C ALA A 383 -15.47 14.05 -17.04
N ILE A 384 -14.88 12.87 -17.28
CA ILE A 384 -15.14 11.64 -16.52
C ILE A 384 -14.73 11.83 -15.06
N ALA A 385 -13.50 12.29 -14.81
CA ALA A 385 -13.01 12.50 -13.45
C ALA A 385 -13.85 13.55 -12.67
N GLN A 386 -14.16 14.68 -13.32
CA GLN A 386 -14.98 15.73 -12.72
C GLN A 386 -16.42 15.28 -12.45
N TYR A 387 -16.96 14.34 -13.25
CA TYR A 387 -18.29 13.80 -13.01
C TYR A 387 -18.40 13.17 -11.62
N GLY A 388 -17.35 12.47 -11.18
CA GLY A 388 -17.25 11.85 -9.87
C GLY A 388 -16.26 12.57 -8.97
N ASN A 389 -16.24 13.91 -8.91
CA ASN A 389 -15.47 14.69 -7.92
C ASN A 389 -13.96 14.44 -7.82
N GLY A 390 -13.35 13.74 -8.78
CA GLY A 390 -11.92 13.45 -8.78
C GLY A 390 -11.15 14.33 -9.76
N THR A 391 -9.99 13.84 -10.19
CA THR A 391 -9.08 14.59 -11.05
C THR A 391 -8.51 13.73 -12.18
N TYR A 392 -8.22 14.39 -13.30
CA TYR A 392 -7.45 13.81 -14.38
C TYR A 392 -5.96 14.09 -14.16
N ARG A 393 -5.12 13.11 -14.47
CA ARG A 393 -3.68 13.27 -14.51
C ARG A 393 -3.09 12.58 -15.73
N HIS A 394 -2.17 13.26 -16.38
CA HIS A 394 -1.30 12.70 -17.39
C HIS A 394 -0.01 12.22 -16.73
N VAL A 395 0.48 11.05 -17.16
CA VAL A 395 1.68 10.41 -16.62
C VAL A 395 2.62 10.01 -17.75
N ASP A 396 3.88 10.42 -17.60
CA ASP A 396 4.92 10.24 -18.63
C ASP A 396 5.90 9.09 -18.34
N ASN A 397 5.93 8.58 -17.11
CA ASN A 397 6.91 7.59 -16.67
C ASN A 397 6.35 6.68 -15.57
N MET A 398 7.06 5.57 -15.33
CA MET A 398 6.68 4.58 -14.32
C MET A 398 6.67 5.15 -12.90
N ARG A 399 7.67 5.96 -12.53
CA ARG A 399 7.77 6.53 -11.17
C ARG A 399 6.52 7.31 -10.79
N ASP A 400 6.14 8.26 -11.64
CA ASP A 400 4.97 9.10 -11.42
C ASP A 400 3.68 8.28 -11.35
N LEU A 401 3.59 7.20 -12.14
CA LEU A 401 2.45 6.28 -12.12
C LEU A 401 2.36 5.55 -10.76
N LEU A 402 3.48 4.98 -10.31
CA LEU A 402 3.54 4.19 -9.09
C LEU A 402 3.38 5.06 -7.84
N GLU A 403 4.03 6.22 -7.77
CA GLU A 403 3.84 7.20 -6.69
C GLU A 403 2.36 7.59 -6.58
N TRP A 404 1.68 7.77 -7.71
CA TRP A 404 0.27 8.14 -7.71
C TRP A 404 -0.64 7.01 -7.23
N TYR A 405 -0.46 5.79 -7.73
CA TYR A 405 -1.24 4.65 -7.27
C TYR A 405 -0.97 4.31 -5.79
N GLY A 406 0.28 4.43 -5.32
CA GLY A 406 0.61 4.27 -3.90
C GLY A 406 -0.10 5.31 -3.04
N LYS A 407 -0.12 6.58 -3.48
CA LYS A 407 -0.88 7.62 -2.79
C LYS A 407 -2.39 7.36 -2.81
N LEU A 408 -2.96 7.01 -3.96
CA LEU A 408 -4.39 6.70 -4.07
C LEU A 408 -4.79 5.46 -3.28
N ALA A 409 -3.88 4.52 -3.03
CA ALA A 409 -4.15 3.39 -2.17
C ALA A 409 -4.34 3.84 -0.71
N GLY A 410 -3.53 4.80 -0.24
CA GLY A 410 -3.54 5.28 1.14
C GLY A 410 -4.50 6.44 1.45
N GLU A 411 -4.83 7.27 0.45
CA GLU A 411 -5.62 8.49 0.63
C GLU A 411 -6.93 8.45 -0.16
N PHE A 412 -8.04 8.73 0.53
CA PHE A 412 -9.33 9.04 -0.11
C PHE A 412 -9.80 10.41 0.33
N ALA A 413 -9.90 11.33 -0.63
CA ALA A 413 -10.43 12.67 -0.41
C ALA A 413 -11.55 12.94 -1.40
N VAL A 414 -12.76 13.20 -0.88
CA VAL A 414 -13.87 13.71 -1.69
C VAL A 414 -13.82 15.23 -1.67
N VAL A 415 -13.59 15.85 -2.83
CA VAL A 415 -13.75 17.30 -2.94
C VAL A 415 -15.21 17.61 -3.23
N ILE A 416 -15.98 17.96 -2.20
CA ILE A 416 -17.36 18.42 -2.38
C ILE A 416 -17.32 19.85 -2.94
N ARG A 417 -17.55 20.00 -4.25
CA ARG A 417 -17.75 21.31 -4.87
C ARG A 417 -19.21 21.72 -4.62
N GLY A 418 -19.41 22.75 -3.79
CA GLY A 418 -20.74 23.27 -3.49
C GLY A 418 -21.48 23.65 -4.76
N ALA A 419 -22.72 23.18 -4.90
CA ALA A 419 -23.61 23.58 -5.98
C ALA A 419 -23.93 25.08 -5.84
N GLY A 420 -23.50 25.87 -6.81
CA GLY A 420 -23.93 27.26 -7.00
C GLY A 420 -25.23 27.34 -7.75
#